data_AF-A0A7Y5DX99-F1
#
_entry.id   AF-A0A7Y5DX99-F1
#
_cell.length_a   1.000
_cell.length_b   1.000
_cell.length_c   1.000
_cell.angle_alpha   90.00
_cell.angle_beta   90.00
_cell.angle_gamma   90.00
#
_symmetry.space_group_name_H-M   'P 1'
#
loop_
_entity.id
_entity.type
_entity.pdbx_description
1 polymer ?
#
loop_
_entity_poly.entity_id
_entity_poly.type
_entity_poly.pdbx_seq_one_letter_code
_entity_poly.pdbx_strand_id
1 'polypeptide(L)'
;MWDRLPRLLAELRLPAESRVGIALPDAAPGPHQAWVLRAADEPLPSAPVSVLFLPRGVYEGTSGRSARVALLRRCLGALAQRGQLVVDVRATEDGALPGHLVVDGLRRVIARLGVRTAEEGDRSDGLHRFFRTEDVTGEAYEAGFALGHRRWDRFVLEPGAASAPHAPAARGELGAVLRVLPPVERLLRGRSPEESIAGARAVGRSASLRGPEDRRSLRWAVAWVDAFAPGHPGCFRRTLLEVAADAGAAREPVLLGLDVGRTGHAWLESAAPEQRPYDVTFKLLP
;
A
#
# COMPACT_ATOMS: atom_id res chain seq x y z
N MET A 1 -20.66 -14.77 9.68
CA MET A 1 -19.37 -14.02 9.70
C MET A 1 -18.69 -14.10 11.06
N TRP A 2 -19.45 -14.11 12.17
CA TRP A 2 -18.94 -14.21 13.54
C TRP A 2 -18.33 -15.57 13.92
N ASP A 3 -18.70 -16.67 13.25
CA ASP A 3 -18.19 -18.03 13.54
C ASP A 3 -16.71 -18.26 13.18
N ARG A 4 -16.08 -17.34 12.44
CA ARG A 4 -14.67 -17.46 12.01
C ARG A 4 -13.68 -16.68 12.87
N LEU A 5 -14.16 -15.84 13.78
CA LEU A 5 -13.35 -14.95 14.63
C LEU A 5 -12.37 -15.71 15.56
N PRO A 6 -12.74 -16.86 16.18
CA PRO A 6 -11.82 -17.61 17.03
C PRO A 6 -10.62 -18.19 16.26
N ARG A 7 -10.86 -18.66 15.02
CA ARG A 7 -9.81 -19.16 14.11
C ARG A 7 -8.87 -18.03 13.67
N LEU A 8 -9.43 -16.83 13.50
CA LEU A 8 -8.75 -15.62 13.09
C LEU A 8 -7.69 -15.15 14.10
N LEU A 9 -8.00 -15.24 15.39
CA LEU A 9 -7.07 -14.90 16.46
C LEU A 9 -6.00 -15.97 16.67
N ALA A 10 -6.30 -17.24 16.36
CA ALA A 10 -5.33 -18.32 16.43
C ALA A 10 -4.24 -18.22 15.34
N GLU A 11 -4.52 -17.55 14.22
CA GLU A 11 -3.58 -17.36 13.10
C GLU A 11 -2.73 -16.09 13.19
N LEU A 12 -3.11 -15.13 14.04
CA LEU A 12 -2.24 -14.02 14.43
C LEU A 12 -1.27 -14.62 15.46
N ARG A 13 0.02 -14.72 15.15
CA ARG A 13 1.07 -15.25 16.05
C ARG A 13 1.30 -14.32 17.25
N LEU A 14 0.27 -14.12 18.05
CA LEU A 14 0.40 -13.60 19.39
C LEU A 14 1.13 -14.67 20.22
N PRO A 15 2.05 -14.29 21.12
CA PRO A 15 2.70 -15.21 22.05
C PRO A 15 1.66 -16.14 22.70
N ALA A 16 2.01 -17.39 23.03
CA ALA A 16 1.04 -18.35 23.59
C ALA A 16 0.31 -17.82 24.84
N GLU A 17 0.92 -16.85 25.52
CA GLU A 17 0.44 -16.12 26.70
C GLU A 17 -0.64 -15.06 26.37
N SER A 18 -0.80 -14.72 25.09
CA SER A 18 -1.76 -13.76 24.54
C SER A 18 -2.93 -14.44 23.81
N ARG A 19 -3.12 -15.76 23.99
CA ARG A 19 -4.33 -16.50 23.60
C ARG A 19 -5.49 -16.12 24.51
N VAL A 20 -5.95 -14.90 24.32
CA VAL A 20 -7.06 -14.30 25.04
C VAL A 20 -8.33 -14.83 24.41
N GLY A 21 -9.12 -15.56 25.19
CA GLY A 21 -10.48 -15.90 24.82
C GLY A 21 -11.23 -14.62 24.47
N ILE A 22 -11.80 -14.55 23.27
CA ILE A 22 -12.78 -13.52 22.95
C ILE A 22 -13.98 -13.80 23.84
N ALA A 23 -14.08 -13.01 24.89
CA ALA A 23 -15.32 -12.77 25.57
C ALA A 23 -16.32 -12.18 24.57
N LEU A 24 -17.24 -13.01 24.09
CA LEU A 24 -18.61 -12.56 23.83
C LEU A 24 -19.11 -11.82 25.09
N PRO A 25 -20.07 -10.88 24.99
CA PRO A 25 -20.39 -9.84 25.98
C PRO A 25 -20.69 -10.23 27.45
N ASP A 26 -20.40 -11.45 27.89
CA ASP A 26 -20.53 -11.94 29.27
C ASP A 26 -19.25 -12.58 29.86
N ALA A 27 -18.08 -12.55 29.21
CA ALA A 27 -16.87 -13.15 29.82
C ALA A 27 -16.08 -12.20 30.72
N ALA A 28 -15.70 -12.73 31.88
CA ALA A 28 -15.04 -12.05 32.99
C ALA A 28 -13.72 -11.33 32.59
N PRO A 29 -13.35 -10.25 33.31
CA PRO A 29 -12.21 -9.40 32.95
C PRO A 29 -10.87 -10.14 33.10
N GLY A 30 -10.28 -10.53 31.97
CA GLY A 30 -8.84 -10.85 31.86
C GLY A 30 -8.00 -9.62 31.50
N PRO A 31 -6.66 -9.70 31.60
CA PRO A 31 -5.72 -8.57 31.41
C PRO A 31 -5.63 -8.03 29.98
N HIS A 32 -6.33 -8.65 29.03
CA HIS A 32 -6.35 -8.25 27.63
C HIS A 32 -7.79 -8.11 27.18
N GLN A 33 -8.30 -6.88 27.20
CA GLN A 33 -9.63 -6.60 26.72
C GLN A 33 -9.59 -6.35 25.20
N ALA A 34 -10.51 -6.97 24.47
CA ALA A 34 -10.73 -6.73 23.05
C ALA A 34 -12.09 -6.07 22.85
N TRP A 35 -12.17 -5.09 21.96
CA TRP A 35 -13.40 -4.37 21.64
C TRP A 35 -13.65 -4.35 20.13
N VAL A 36 -14.91 -4.43 19.71
CA VAL A 36 -15.31 -4.31 18.30
C VAL A 36 -16.19 -3.08 18.17
N LEU A 37 -15.74 -2.09 17.39
CA LEU A 37 -16.53 -0.88 17.13
C LEU A 37 -17.39 -1.10 15.89
N ARG A 38 -18.71 -1.22 16.05
CA ARG A 38 -19.68 -1.60 15.00
C ARG A 38 -20.21 -0.41 14.20
N ALA A 39 -20.13 0.79 14.75
CA ALA A 39 -20.49 2.03 14.06
C ALA A 39 -19.52 3.16 14.39
N ALA A 40 -19.38 4.14 13.49
CA ALA A 40 -18.41 5.23 13.66
C ALA A 40 -18.73 6.13 14.87
N ASP A 41 -20.01 6.27 15.22
CA ASP A 41 -20.53 7.06 16.33
C ASP A 41 -20.74 6.25 17.61
N GLU A 42 -20.55 4.92 17.58
CA GLU A 42 -20.70 4.07 18.76
C GLU A 42 -19.74 4.53 19.88
N PRO A 43 -20.20 4.53 21.14
CA PRO A 43 -19.35 4.85 22.27
C PRO A 43 -18.20 3.84 22.38
N LEU A 44 -17.00 4.37 22.65
CA LEU A 44 -15.82 3.57 22.92
C LEU A 44 -15.82 3.09 24.38
N PRO A 45 -15.10 2.01 24.70
CA PRO A 45 -14.99 1.53 26.08
C PRO A 45 -14.38 2.61 26.97
N SER A 46 -14.90 2.74 28.19
CA SER A 46 -14.40 3.69 29.18
C SER A 46 -13.04 3.29 29.76
N ALA A 47 -12.73 1.98 29.75
CA ALA A 47 -11.43 1.45 30.12
C ALA A 47 -10.56 1.20 28.87
N PRO A 48 -9.24 1.43 28.93
CA PRO A 48 -8.34 1.16 27.81
C PRO A 48 -8.32 -0.32 27.43
N VAL A 49 -8.38 -0.61 26.13
CA VAL A 49 -8.37 -1.99 25.60
C VAL A 49 -7.04 -2.33 24.93
N SER A 50 -6.67 -3.61 24.94
CA SER A 50 -5.45 -4.08 24.27
C SER A 50 -5.65 -4.22 22.76
N VAL A 51 -6.86 -4.55 22.31
CA VAL A 51 -7.15 -4.68 20.89
C VAL A 51 -8.48 -4.01 20.58
N LEU A 52 -8.49 -3.12 19.59
CA LEU A 52 -9.72 -2.56 19.03
C LEU A 52 -9.84 -3.02 17.59
N PHE A 53 -10.97 -3.63 17.24
CA PHE A 53 -11.27 -4.08 15.88
C PHE A 53 -12.28 -3.14 15.23
N LEU A 54 -11.91 -2.60 14.07
CA LEU A 54 -12.74 -1.78 13.21
C LEU A 54 -13.19 -2.66 12.03
N PRO A 55 -14.40 -3.24 12.09
CA PRO A 55 -14.90 -4.13 11.07
C PRO A 55 -15.15 -3.39 9.77
N ARG A 56 -15.20 -4.18 8.70
CA ARG A 56 -15.54 -3.72 7.37
C ARG A 56 -16.86 -2.96 7.38
N GLY A 57 -16.86 -1.81 6.71
CA GLY A 57 -18.04 -0.94 6.60
C GLY A 57 -18.07 0.21 7.60
N VAL A 58 -17.36 0.12 8.73
CA VAL A 58 -17.24 1.25 9.68
C VAL A 58 -16.27 2.29 9.13
N TYR A 59 -15.06 1.85 8.80
CA TYR A 59 -14.07 2.70 8.17
C TYR A 59 -14.53 3.15 6.77
N GLU A 60 -14.97 2.19 5.94
CA GLU A 60 -15.47 2.44 4.58
C GLU A 60 -16.74 3.30 4.54
N GLY A 61 -17.54 3.29 5.61
CA GLY A 61 -18.77 4.08 5.72
C GLY A 61 -18.54 5.49 6.26
N THR A 62 -17.37 5.76 6.83
CA THR A 62 -17.02 7.09 7.35
C THR A 62 -16.57 7.97 6.18
N SER A 63 -17.45 8.91 5.81
CA SER A 63 -17.27 9.77 4.63
C SER A 63 -16.31 10.92 4.92
N GLY A 64 -15.39 11.15 4.00
CA GLY A 64 -14.35 12.17 4.10
C GLY A 64 -13.14 11.75 4.93
N ARG A 65 -11.96 12.12 4.44
CA ARG A 65 -10.66 11.90 5.09
C ARG A 65 -10.65 12.42 6.53
N SER A 66 -11.10 13.66 6.74
CA SER A 66 -11.09 14.29 8.07
C SER A 66 -11.93 13.51 9.10
N ALA A 67 -13.07 12.95 8.70
CA ALA A 67 -13.91 12.15 9.58
C ALA A 67 -13.27 10.79 9.90
N ARG A 68 -12.63 10.15 8.91
CA ARG A 68 -11.87 8.90 9.13
C ARG A 68 -10.69 9.12 10.07
N VAL A 69 -9.92 10.19 9.88
CA VAL A 69 -8.83 10.56 10.80
C VAL A 69 -9.37 10.82 12.20
N ALA A 70 -10.51 11.51 12.35
CA ALA A 70 -11.14 11.73 13.65
C ALA A 70 -11.60 10.42 14.32
N LEU A 71 -12.18 9.49 13.54
CA LEU A 71 -12.53 8.15 14.00
C LEU A 71 -11.30 7.39 14.50
N LEU A 72 -10.21 7.40 13.74
CA LEU A 72 -8.96 6.76 14.15
C LEU A 72 -8.40 7.40 15.42
N ARG A 73 -8.35 8.74 15.54
CA ARG A 73 -7.90 9.44 16.76
C ARG A 73 -8.73 9.06 17.99
N ARG A 74 -10.05 8.91 17.83
CA ARG A 74 -10.92 8.40 18.90
C ARG A 74 -10.52 6.98 19.31
N CYS A 75 -10.31 6.09 18.33
CA CYS A 75 -9.84 4.72 18.60
C CYS A 75 -8.49 4.72 19.33
N LEU A 76 -7.56 5.61 18.96
CA LEU A 76 -6.26 5.75 19.61
C LEU A 76 -6.41 6.08 21.10
N GLY A 77 -7.32 6.98 21.46
CA GLY A 77 -7.60 7.35 22.84
C GLY A 77 -8.20 6.22 23.70
N ALA A 78 -8.80 5.20 23.09
CA ALA A 78 -9.37 4.04 23.78
C ALA A 78 -8.40 2.86 23.91
N LEU A 79 -7.21 2.93 23.30
CA LEU A 79 -6.21 1.87 23.38
C LEU A 79 -5.30 2.03 24.59
N ALA A 80 -4.87 0.91 25.16
CA ALA A 80 -3.74 0.88 26.07
C ALA A 80 -2.44 1.29 25.36
N GLN A 81 -1.39 1.66 26.11
CA GLN A 81 -0.10 2.13 25.55
C GLN A 81 0.54 1.18 24.52
N ARG A 82 0.27 -0.13 24.62
CA ARG A 82 0.74 -1.16 23.68
C ARG A 82 -0.42 -1.87 22.97
N GLY A 83 -1.57 -1.20 22.91
CA GLY A 83 -2.73 -1.73 22.24
C GLY A 83 -2.56 -1.74 20.73
N GLN A 84 -3.38 -2.50 20.03
CA GLN A 84 -3.41 -2.54 18.57
C GLN A 84 -4.80 -2.18 18.05
N LEU A 85 -4.84 -1.38 16.99
CA LEU A 85 -6.05 -1.15 16.20
C LEU A 85 -5.98 -2.01 14.94
N VAL A 86 -6.96 -2.87 14.74
CA VAL A 86 -7.07 -3.68 13.54
C VAL A 86 -8.20 -3.12 12.66
N VAL A 87 -7.86 -2.60 11.49
CA VAL A 87 -8.81 -2.03 10.54
C VAL A 87 -9.03 -3.00 9.37
N ASP A 88 -10.26 -3.45 9.17
CA ASP A 88 -10.66 -4.30 8.04
C ASP A 88 -11.24 -3.42 6.91
N VAL A 89 -10.46 -3.21 5.84
CA VAL A 89 -10.79 -2.34 4.70
C VAL A 89 -10.24 -2.94 3.41
N ARG A 90 -11.06 -3.01 2.34
CA ARG A 90 -10.50 -3.35 1.01
C ARG A 90 -9.65 -2.21 0.51
N ALA A 91 -8.35 -2.41 0.59
CA ALA A 91 -7.38 -1.54 -0.03
C ALA A 91 -6.76 -2.25 -1.24
N THR A 92 -6.78 -1.59 -2.40
CA THR A 92 -5.99 -2.03 -3.55
C THR A 92 -4.52 -1.64 -3.34
N GLU A 93 -3.61 -2.52 -3.75
CA GLU A 93 -2.20 -2.18 -3.86
C GLU A 93 -1.97 -1.29 -5.09
N ASP A 94 -1.05 -0.34 -4.96
CA ASP A 94 -0.64 0.51 -6.06
C ASP A 94 -0.28 -0.30 -7.30
N GLY A 95 -0.93 0.02 -8.42
CA GLY A 95 -0.68 -0.58 -9.74
C GLY A 95 -1.70 -1.60 -10.24
N ALA A 96 -2.77 -1.92 -9.51
CA ALA A 96 -3.70 -2.98 -9.92
C ALA A 96 -4.76 -2.58 -10.98
N LEU A 97 -5.05 -1.30 -11.23
CA LEU A 97 -6.15 -0.91 -12.12
C LEU A 97 -5.88 0.40 -12.91
N PRO A 98 -5.62 0.34 -14.23
CA PRO A 98 -5.37 1.51 -15.08
C PRO A 98 -6.52 2.55 -15.10
N GLY A 99 -7.76 2.09 -14.87
CA GLY A 99 -8.95 2.95 -14.94
C GLY A 99 -9.02 4.04 -13.85
N HIS A 100 -8.38 3.86 -12.69
CA HIS A 100 -8.47 4.84 -11.60
C HIS A 100 -7.61 6.08 -11.83
N LEU A 101 -6.49 5.97 -12.54
CA LEU A 101 -5.58 7.10 -12.74
C LEU A 101 -6.15 8.19 -13.66
N VAL A 102 -6.96 7.79 -14.65
CA VAL A 102 -7.71 8.73 -15.48
C VAL A 102 -8.79 9.42 -14.64
N VAL A 103 -9.51 8.66 -13.82
CA VAL A 103 -10.57 9.18 -12.93
C VAL A 103 -10.02 10.15 -11.89
N ASP A 104 -8.87 9.84 -11.28
CA ASP A 104 -8.26 10.66 -10.24
C ASP A 104 -7.49 11.86 -10.80
N GLY A 105 -6.96 11.74 -12.02
CA GLY A 105 -6.45 12.87 -12.79
C GLY A 105 -7.57 13.87 -13.08
N LEU A 106 -8.71 13.40 -13.59
CA LEU A 106 -9.89 14.22 -13.84
C LEU A 106 -10.42 14.88 -12.55
N ARG A 107 -10.52 14.12 -11.46
CA ARG A 107 -10.96 14.62 -10.16
C ARG A 107 -10.08 15.74 -9.62
N ARG A 108 -8.76 15.60 -9.70
CA ARG A 108 -7.83 16.66 -9.27
C ARG A 108 -7.96 17.93 -10.10
N VAL A 109 -8.32 17.81 -11.39
CA VAL A 109 -8.63 18.97 -12.24
C VAL A 109 -9.96 19.58 -11.83
N ILE A 110 -11.01 18.79 -11.62
CA ILE A 110 -12.35 19.26 -11.23
C ILE A 110 -12.33 19.92 -9.84
N ALA A 111 -11.61 19.35 -8.87
CA ALA A 111 -11.45 19.94 -7.54
C ALA A 111 -10.71 21.30 -7.58
N ARG A 112 -9.72 21.45 -8.48
CA ARG A 112 -9.04 22.74 -8.71
C ARG A 112 -9.96 23.80 -9.32
N LEU A 113 -11.06 23.39 -9.96
CA LEU A 113 -12.09 24.29 -10.48
C LEU A 113 -13.16 24.64 -9.42
N GLY A 114 -12.94 24.28 -8.15
CA GLY A 114 -13.86 24.62 -7.05
C GLY A 114 -15.10 23.74 -6.97
N VAL A 115 -15.20 22.71 -7.81
CA VAL A 115 -16.31 21.75 -7.78
C VAL A 115 -16.01 20.72 -6.70
N ARG A 116 -16.93 20.58 -5.72
CA ARG A 116 -16.85 19.54 -4.68
C ARG A 116 -16.96 18.16 -5.34
N THR A 117 -15.83 17.52 -5.56
CA THR A 117 -15.79 16.10 -5.92
C THR A 117 -15.84 15.27 -4.64
N ALA A 118 -16.69 14.24 -4.60
CA ALA A 118 -16.65 13.24 -3.53
C ALA A 118 -15.22 12.70 -3.34
N GLU A 119 -14.74 12.52 -2.11
CA GLU A 119 -13.36 12.08 -1.86
C GLU A 119 -13.15 10.59 -2.22
N GLU A 120 -11.90 10.14 -2.24
CA GLU A 120 -11.58 8.71 -2.23
C GLU A 120 -12.13 8.10 -0.91
N GLY A 121 -12.92 7.03 -1.04
CA GLY A 121 -13.66 6.40 0.07
C GLY A 121 -15.11 6.89 0.27
N ASP A 122 -15.55 7.97 -0.38
CA ASP A 122 -16.94 8.42 -0.26
C ASP A 122 -17.89 7.53 -1.08
N ARG A 123 -18.86 6.92 -0.40
CA ARG A 123 -19.98 6.22 -1.02
C ARG A 123 -20.93 7.26 -1.62
N SER A 124 -20.86 7.43 -2.94
CA SER A 124 -21.88 8.12 -3.73
C SER A 124 -22.57 7.07 -4.61
N ASP A 125 -23.88 6.94 -4.45
CA ASP A 125 -24.81 6.22 -5.34
C ASP A 125 -24.41 4.79 -5.77
N GLY A 126 -23.98 3.95 -4.82
CA GLY A 126 -23.80 2.51 -5.07
C GLY A 126 -22.53 2.11 -5.84
N LEU A 127 -21.65 3.04 -6.20
CA LEU A 127 -20.33 2.75 -6.76
C LEU A 127 -19.32 2.49 -5.64
N HIS A 128 -18.94 1.23 -5.45
CA HIS A 128 -17.84 0.85 -4.56
C HIS A 128 -16.53 1.49 -5.06
N ARG A 129 -16.03 2.50 -4.34
CA ARG A 129 -14.66 2.99 -4.52
C ARG A 129 -13.73 2.22 -3.58
N PHE A 130 -12.67 1.67 -4.15
CA PHE A 130 -11.62 0.97 -3.42
C PHE A 130 -10.74 2.00 -2.71
N PHE A 131 -10.34 1.72 -1.47
CA PHE A 131 -9.32 2.53 -0.79
C PHE A 131 -7.96 2.20 -1.39
N ARG A 132 -7.03 3.16 -1.41
CA ARG A 132 -5.62 2.81 -1.58
C ARG A 132 -5.00 2.46 -0.24
N THR A 133 -3.96 1.63 -0.30
CA THR A 133 -3.17 1.29 0.88
C THR A 133 -2.55 2.56 1.48
N GLU A 134 -2.14 3.48 0.62
CA GLU A 134 -1.53 4.77 0.93
C GLU A 134 -2.52 5.72 1.63
N ASP A 135 -3.80 5.68 1.26
CA ASP A 135 -4.83 6.51 1.90
C ASP A 135 -5.09 6.05 3.32
N VAL A 136 -5.29 4.74 3.52
CA VAL A 136 -5.56 4.15 4.84
C VAL A 136 -4.38 4.39 5.77
N THR A 137 -3.18 4.15 5.27
CA THR A 137 -1.96 4.36 6.06
C THR A 137 -1.73 5.84 6.33
N GLY A 138 -1.84 6.72 5.34
CA GLY A 138 -1.70 8.17 5.51
C GLY A 138 -2.66 8.75 6.55
N GLU A 139 -3.92 8.30 6.54
CA GLU A 139 -4.94 8.66 7.54
C GLU A 139 -4.59 8.12 8.93
N ALA A 140 -4.08 6.88 9.02
CA ALA A 140 -3.60 6.30 10.28
C ALA A 140 -2.43 7.08 10.87
N TYR A 141 -1.46 7.46 10.05
CA TYR A 141 -0.33 8.29 10.49
C TYR A 141 -0.78 9.67 10.97
N GLU A 142 -1.69 10.32 10.24
CA GLU A 142 -2.27 11.60 10.65
C GLU A 142 -3.05 11.49 11.98
N ALA A 143 -3.60 10.30 12.28
CA ALA A 143 -4.27 10.00 13.52
C ALA A 143 -3.35 9.62 14.69
N GLY A 144 -2.04 9.47 14.46
CA GLY A 144 -1.06 9.09 15.48
C GLY A 144 -0.81 7.59 15.62
N PHE A 145 -1.11 6.82 14.57
CA PHE A 145 -0.75 5.41 14.48
C PHE A 145 0.48 5.19 13.60
N ALA A 146 1.20 4.10 13.86
CA ALA A 146 2.14 3.48 12.95
C ALA A 146 1.50 2.23 12.32
N LEU A 147 1.82 1.93 11.06
CA LEU A 147 1.49 0.62 10.48
C LEU A 147 2.46 -0.43 11.04
N GLY A 148 1.95 -1.35 11.87
CA GLY A 148 2.72 -2.48 12.37
C GLY A 148 2.89 -3.55 11.27
N HIS A 149 1.77 -4.02 10.71
CA HIS A 149 1.78 -4.90 9.54
C HIS A 149 0.44 -4.88 8.81
N ARG A 150 0.45 -5.37 7.57
CA ARG A 150 -0.75 -5.59 6.77
C ARG A 150 -0.87 -7.07 6.41
N ARG A 151 -2.09 -7.61 6.50
CA ARG A 151 -2.42 -8.95 6.03
C ARG A 151 -3.72 -8.89 5.23
N TRP A 152 -3.60 -8.96 3.91
CA TRP A 152 -4.73 -8.80 2.96
C TRP A 152 -5.46 -7.45 3.12
N ASP A 153 -6.75 -7.50 3.47
CA ASP A 153 -7.61 -6.34 3.71
C ASP A 153 -7.50 -5.82 5.16
N ARG A 154 -6.52 -6.30 5.95
CA ARG A 154 -6.37 -5.89 7.35
C ARG A 154 -5.10 -5.13 7.61
N PHE A 155 -5.26 -3.97 8.23
CA PHE A 155 -4.20 -3.10 8.68
C PHE A 155 -4.11 -3.21 10.21
N VAL A 156 -2.97 -3.65 10.71
CA VAL A 156 -2.67 -3.65 12.14
C VAL A 156 -1.86 -2.41 12.44
N LEU A 157 -2.48 -1.51 13.20
CA LEU A 157 -1.99 -0.20 13.54
C LEU A 157 -1.61 -0.17 15.02
N GLU A 158 -0.49 0.46 15.34
CA GLU A 158 0.06 0.55 16.70
C GLU A 158 0.15 2.03 17.11
N PRO A 159 -0.15 2.39 18.37
CA PRO A 159 0.06 3.74 18.87
C PRO A 159 1.52 4.17 18.68
N GLY A 160 1.72 5.32 18.04
CA GLY A 160 3.05 5.84 17.83
C GLY A 160 3.05 6.97 16.83
N ALA A 161 3.83 8.01 17.13
CA ALA A 161 4.22 8.99 16.15
C ALA A 161 5.17 8.32 15.16
N ALA A 162 4.64 7.52 14.25
CA ALA A 162 5.40 7.22 13.07
C ALA A 162 5.54 8.51 12.27
N SER A 163 6.76 8.77 11.81
CA SER A 163 6.99 9.73 10.74
C SER A 163 5.98 9.40 9.64
N ALA A 164 5.06 10.33 9.35
CA ALA A 164 4.16 10.15 8.22
C ALA A 164 5.02 9.69 7.04
N PRO A 165 4.65 8.61 6.31
CA PRO A 165 5.33 8.23 5.10
C PRO A 165 5.30 9.51 4.29
N HIS A 166 6.47 10.11 4.10
CA HIS A 166 6.54 11.42 3.50
C HIS A 166 5.75 11.30 2.21
N ALA A 167 4.62 12.02 2.12
CA ALA A 167 3.98 12.25 0.84
C ALA A 167 5.14 12.71 -0.04
N PRO A 168 5.58 11.92 -1.04
CA PRO A 168 6.96 12.01 -1.46
C PRO A 168 7.28 13.43 -1.90
N ALA A 169 8.57 13.74 -2.05
CA ALA A 169 8.99 14.73 -3.02
C ALA A 169 8.57 14.29 -4.44
N ALA A 170 7.27 14.09 -4.68
CA ALA A 170 6.67 13.40 -5.80
C ALA A 170 7.02 14.12 -7.10
N ARG A 171 7.19 15.44 -7.04
CA ARG A 171 7.67 16.23 -8.19
C ARG A 171 9.11 15.88 -8.57
N GLY A 172 10.00 15.69 -7.59
CA GLY A 172 11.39 15.31 -7.82
C GLY A 172 11.50 13.93 -8.46
N GLU A 173 10.76 12.96 -7.92
CA GLU A 173 10.77 11.58 -8.45
C GLU A 173 10.07 11.49 -9.81
N LEU A 174 8.93 12.14 -10.02
CA LEU A 174 8.30 12.24 -11.34
C LEU A 174 9.26 12.86 -12.37
N GLY A 175 9.97 13.93 -11.99
CA GLY A 175 10.99 14.54 -12.85
C GLY A 175 12.18 13.62 -13.13
N ALA A 176 12.57 12.75 -12.20
CA ALA A 176 13.60 11.74 -12.43
C ALA A 176 13.13 10.65 -13.41
N VAL A 177 11.91 10.13 -13.22
CA VAL A 177 11.33 9.09 -14.10
C VAL A 177 11.11 9.63 -15.52
N LEU A 178 10.52 10.82 -15.66
CA LEU A 178 10.29 11.44 -16.97
C LEU A 178 11.58 11.69 -17.76
N ARG A 179 12.70 11.97 -17.07
CA ARG A 179 14.02 12.13 -17.72
C ARG A 179 14.55 10.82 -18.29
N VAL A 180 14.30 9.68 -17.65
CA VAL A 180 14.80 8.37 -18.11
C VAL A 180 13.81 7.61 -18.99
N LEU A 181 12.56 8.06 -19.09
CA LEU A 181 11.54 7.41 -19.92
C LEU A 181 11.94 7.31 -21.41
N PRO A 182 12.37 8.38 -22.10
CA PRO A 182 12.75 8.27 -23.51
C PRO A 182 13.89 7.28 -23.82
N PRO A 183 15.02 7.23 -23.07
CA PRO A 183 16.03 6.19 -23.30
C PRO A 183 15.49 4.79 -23.00
N VAL A 184 14.66 4.60 -21.97
CA VAL A 184 14.05 3.28 -21.67
C VAL A 184 13.12 2.82 -22.80
N GLU A 185 12.26 3.68 -23.33
CA GLU A 185 11.40 3.33 -24.47
C GLU A 185 12.20 2.94 -25.72
N ARG A 186 13.38 3.55 -25.94
CA ARG A 186 14.29 3.13 -27.02
C ARG A 186 14.89 1.75 -26.75
N LEU A 187 15.22 1.44 -25.51
CA LEU A 187 15.74 0.13 -25.12
C LEU A 187 14.68 -0.98 -25.27
N LEU A 188 13.39 -0.65 -25.12
CA LEU A 188 12.29 -1.61 -25.32
C LEU A 188 12.03 -1.94 -26.79
N ARG A 189 12.48 -1.10 -27.73
CA ARG A 189 12.24 -1.30 -29.17
C ARG A 189 13.35 -2.15 -29.79
N GLY A 190 13.07 -3.43 -29.96
CA GLY A 190 13.88 -4.33 -30.81
C GLY A 190 15.18 -4.82 -30.18
N ARG A 191 15.27 -4.83 -28.85
CA ARG A 191 16.40 -5.41 -28.10
C ARG A 191 15.95 -6.62 -27.28
N SER A 192 16.88 -7.51 -26.95
CA SER A 192 16.61 -8.59 -26.00
C SER A 192 16.44 -8.04 -24.58
N PRO A 193 15.77 -8.77 -23.66
CA PRO A 193 15.67 -8.35 -22.27
C PRO A 193 17.02 -8.05 -21.61
N GLU A 194 18.04 -8.86 -21.88
CA GLU A 194 19.40 -8.69 -21.36
C GLU A 194 20.03 -7.39 -21.85
N GLU A 195 19.90 -7.09 -23.15
CA GLU A 195 20.42 -5.86 -23.75
C GLU A 195 19.69 -4.61 -23.22
N SER A 196 18.37 -4.70 -23.02
CA SER A 196 17.57 -3.61 -22.44
C SER A 196 17.98 -3.35 -20.98
N ILE A 197 18.17 -4.40 -20.17
CA ILE A 197 18.62 -4.27 -18.78
C ILE A 197 20.03 -3.68 -18.73
N ALA A 198 20.97 -4.20 -19.53
CA ALA A 198 22.33 -3.68 -19.59
C ALA A 198 22.36 -2.19 -19.98
N GLY A 199 21.53 -1.80 -20.95
CA GLY A 199 21.34 -0.41 -21.35
C GLY A 199 20.76 0.46 -20.24
N ALA A 200 19.74 -0.02 -19.52
CA ALA A 200 19.14 0.70 -18.41
C ALA A 200 20.14 0.87 -17.26
N ARG A 201 20.93 -0.17 -16.94
CA ARG A 201 22.02 -0.09 -15.95
C ARG A 201 23.07 0.94 -16.35
N ALA A 202 23.40 1.04 -17.64
CA ALA A 202 24.35 2.04 -18.11
C ALA A 202 23.88 3.47 -17.82
N VAL A 203 22.59 3.74 -17.95
CA VAL A 203 21.98 5.01 -17.54
C VAL A 203 22.01 5.16 -16.01
N GLY A 204 21.51 4.14 -15.29
CA GLY A 204 21.37 4.14 -13.84
C GLY A 204 22.67 4.27 -13.05
N ARG A 205 23.81 3.86 -13.59
CA ARG A 205 25.13 4.04 -12.94
C ARG A 205 25.46 5.50 -12.61
N SER A 206 24.88 6.45 -13.36
CA SER A 206 25.06 7.89 -13.16
C SER A 206 23.95 8.55 -12.35
N ALA A 207 22.90 7.79 -11.99
CA ALA A 207 21.77 8.29 -11.24
C ALA A 207 22.09 8.47 -9.75
N SER A 208 21.20 9.15 -9.04
CA SER A 208 21.29 9.28 -7.59
C SER A 208 21.10 7.92 -6.92
N LEU A 209 21.94 7.61 -5.93
CA LEU A 209 21.75 6.47 -5.04
C LEU A 209 20.65 6.80 -4.03
N ARG A 210 19.58 6.00 -4.01
CA ARG A 210 18.43 6.22 -3.13
C ARG A 210 18.41 5.28 -1.93
N GLY A 211 17.94 5.79 -0.79
CA GLY A 211 17.61 4.98 0.37
C GLY A 211 16.31 4.18 0.17
N PRO A 212 15.95 3.26 1.10
CA PRO A 212 14.74 2.45 0.99
C PRO A 212 13.44 3.25 0.84
N GLU A 213 13.32 4.38 1.55
CA GLU A 213 12.14 5.26 1.50
C GLU A 213 12.07 6.02 0.16
N ASP A 214 13.19 6.56 -0.30
CA ASP A 214 13.29 7.24 -1.60
C ASP A 214 12.98 6.28 -2.75
N ARG A 215 13.41 5.01 -2.66
CA ARG A 215 13.08 3.98 -3.67
C ARG A 215 11.60 3.64 -3.70
N ARG A 216 10.91 3.65 -2.55
CA ARG A 216 9.44 3.51 -2.50
C ARG A 216 8.77 4.67 -3.24
N SER A 217 9.23 5.89 -2.99
CA SER A 217 8.76 7.11 -3.68
C SER A 217 9.00 7.06 -5.20
N LEU A 218 10.17 6.56 -5.62
CA LEU A 218 10.50 6.35 -7.03
C LEU A 218 9.58 5.31 -7.67
N ARG A 219 9.34 4.16 -7.03
CA ARG A 219 8.44 3.10 -7.54
C ARG A 219 7.02 3.61 -7.75
N TRP A 220 6.52 4.44 -6.84
CA TRP A 220 5.24 5.13 -7.00
C TRP A 220 5.24 5.99 -8.26
N ALA A 221 6.26 6.84 -8.46
CA ALA A 221 6.37 7.69 -9.64
C ALA A 221 6.49 6.87 -10.94
N VAL A 222 7.22 5.76 -10.91
CA VAL A 222 7.36 4.81 -12.02
C VAL A 222 6.00 4.19 -12.39
N ALA A 223 5.27 3.69 -11.40
CA ALA A 223 3.93 3.12 -11.61
C ALA A 223 2.96 4.15 -12.18
N TRP A 224 3.04 5.39 -11.69
CA TRP A 224 2.24 6.50 -12.19
C TRP A 224 2.56 6.81 -13.66
N VAL A 225 3.84 6.96 -14.02
CA VAL A 225 4.26 7.26 -15.40
C VAL A 225 3.93 6.11 -16.36
N ASP A 226 4.18 4.86 -15.98
CA ASP A 226 3.91 3.67 -16.82
C ASP A 226 2.42 3.55 -17.17
N ALA A 227 1.51 3.93 -16.26
CA ALA A 227 0.09 3.87 -16.53
C ALA A 227 -0.40 4.82 -17.65
N PHE A 228 0.38 5.86 -17.97
CA PHE A 228 0.09 6.77 -19.09
C PHE A 228 0.90 6.45 -20.35
N ALA A 229 1.87 5.52 -20.27
CA ALA A 229 2.67 5.15 -21.42
C ALA A 229 1.86 4.30 -22.41
N PRO A 230 2.08 4.45 -23.73
CA PRO A 230 1.38 3.65 -24.73
C PRO A 230 1.71 2.17 -24.60
N GLY A 231 0.72 1.30 -24.86
CA GLY A 231 0.79 -0.12 -24.55
C GLY A 231 0.29 -0.42 -23.13
N HIS A 232 -0.05 -1.67 -22.84
CA HIS A 232 -0.47 -2.05 -21.49
C HIS A 232 0.68 -1.81 -20.49
N PRO A 233 0.37 -1.44 -19.23
CA PRO A 233 1.37 -1.28 -18.17
C PRO A 233 2.30 -2.49 -18.11
N GLY A 234 3.59 -2.24 -18.23
CA GLY A 234 4.61 -3.27 -18.40
C GLY A 234 5.45 -3.39 -17.16
N CYS A 235 5.35 -4.51 -16.43
CA CYS A 235 6.29 -4.82 -15.33
C CYS A 235 7.75 -4.66 -15.77
N PHE A 236 8.10 -5.11 -16.98
CA PHE A 236 9.43 -4.92 -17.55
C PHE A 236 9.79 -3.45 -17.77
N ARG A 237 8.89 -2.64 -18.32
CA ARG A 237 9.10 -1.18 -18.45
C ARG A 237 9.35 -0.54 -17.08
N ARG A 238 8.53 -0.88 -16.07
CA ARG A 238 8.68 -0.37 -14.70
C ARG A 238 10.04 -0.74 -14.10
N THR A 239 10.48 -1.99 -14.26
CA THR A 239 11.81 -2.42 -13.83
C THR A 239 12.91 -1.63 -14.53
N LEU A 240 12.85 -1.44 -15.85
CA LEU A 240 13.85 -0.66 -16.58
C LEU A 240 13.88 0.81 -16.15
N LEU A 241 12.71 1.41 -15.89
CA LEU A 241 12.61 2.78 -15.37
C LEU A 241 13.24 2.91 -13.99
N GLU A 242 12.98 1.97 -13.07
CA GLU A 242 13.60 1.97 -11.73
C GLU A 242 15.12 1.79 -11.83
N VAL A 243 15.59 0.81 -12.62
CA VAL A 243 17.01 0.55 -12.89
C VAL A 243 17.71 1.76 -13.48
N ALA A 244 17.07 2.47 -14.42
CA ALA A 244 17.66 3.66 -15.06
C ALA A 244 17.64 4.89 -14.14
N ALA A 245 16.68 4.98 -13.22
CA ALA A 245 16.49 6.14 -12.36
C ALA A 245 17.25 6.08 -11.03
N ASP A 246 17.70 4.91 -10.57
CA ASP A 246 18.37 4.71 -9.28
C ASP A 246 19.66 3.89 -9.40
N ALA A 247 20.76 4.42 -8.86
CA ALA A 247 22.06 3.75 -8.89
C ALA A 247 22.10 2.49 -8.01
N GLY A 248 21.25 2.41 -6.98
CA GLY A 248 21.08 1.21 -6.16
C GLY A 248 20.44 0.09 -6.97
N ALA A 249 19.27 0.36 -7.56
CA ALA A 249 18.56 -0.53 -8.48
C ALA A 249 19.43 -1.01 -9.65
N ALA A 250 20.28 -0.14 -10.20
CA ALA A 250 21.20 -0.50 -11.29
C ALA A 250 22.22 -1.59 -10.92
N ARG A 251 22.50 -1.77 -9.63
CA ARG A 251 23.44 -2.78 -9.11
C ARG A 251 22.72 -4.01 -8.57
N GLU A 252 21.40 -4.06 -8.66
CA GLU A 252 20.62 -5.20 -8.19
C GLU A 252 20.40 -6.23 -9.29
N PRO A 253 20.31 -7.52 -8.91
CA PRO A 253 19.80 -8.53 -9.81
C PRO A 253 18.36 -8.22 -10.23
N VAL A 254 18.11 -8.38 -11.54
CA VAL A 254 16.76 -8.35 -12.11
C VAL A 254 16.26 -9.78 -12.23
N LEU A 255 15.08 -10.04 -11.72
CA LEU A 255 14.40 -11.32 -11.83
C LEU A 255 13.36 -11.25 -12.94
N LEU A 256 13.38 -12.22 -13.85
CA LEU A 256 12.38 -12.40 -14.90
C LEU A 256 11.60 -13.69 -14.62
N GLY A 257 10.32 -13.57 -14.30
CA GLY A 257 9.41 -14.71 -14.14
C GLY A 257 8.62 -14.95 -15.42
N LEU A 258 8.47 -16.20 -15.84
CA LEU A 258 7.62 -16.59 -16.95
C LEU A 258 6.57 -17.60 -16.49
N ASP A 259 5.31 -17.27 -16.73
CA ASP A 259 4.20 -18.23 -16.69
C ASP A 259 4.03 -18.80 -18.10
N VAL A 260 4.31 -20.10 -18.29
CA VAL A 260 4.32 -20.74 -19.61
C VAL A 260 2.91 -20.65 -20.23
N GLY A 261 2.83 -20.04 -21.42
CA GLY A 261 1.57 -19.82 -22.14
C GLY A 261 0.77 -18.58 -21.72
N ARG A 262 1.32 -17.71 -20.85
CA ARG A 262 0.65 -16.47 -20.42
C ARG A 262 1.52 -15.23 -20.61
N THR A 263 2.21 -14.80 -19.55
CA THR A 263 2.80 -13.47 -19.43
C THR A 263 4.14 -13.54 -18.69
N GLY A 264 5.10 -12.72 -19.15
CA GLY A 264 6.34 -12.49 -18.43
C GLY A 264 6.19 -11.39 -17.36
N HIS A 265 6.95 -11.52 -16.28
CA HIS A 265 7.05 -10.57 -15.19
C HIS A 265 8.51 -10.20 -14.94
N ALA A 266 8.76 -8.95 -14.55
CA ALA A 266 10.08 -8.48 -14.17
C ALA A 266 10.01 -7.67 -12.87
N TRP A 267 11.01 -7.86 -12.01
CA TRP A 267 11.16 -7.11 -10.77
C TRP A 267 12.61 -7.12 -10.30
N LEU A 268 12.96 -6.20 -9.40
CA LEU A 268 14.25 -6.21 -8.70
C LEU A 268 14.20 -7.17 -7.53
N GLU A 269 15.32 -7.79 -7.18
CA GLU A 269 15.39 -8.73 -6.06
C GLU A 269 14.88 -8.12 -4.74
N SER A 270 15.16 -6.84 -4.47
CA SER A 270 14.64 -6.11 -3.31
C SER A 270 13.14 -5.81 -3.34
N ALA A 271 12.50 -6.00 -4.50
CA ALA A 271 11.08 -5.78 -4.75
C ALA A 271 10.33 -7.09 -5.04
N ALA A 272 10.96 -8.24 -4.77
CA ALA A 272 10.36 -9.52 -5.08
C ALA A 272 9.00 -9.64 -4.38
N PRO A 273 7.90 -9.90 -5.13
CA PRO A 273 6.63 -10.15 -4.51
C PRO A 273 6.81 -11.39 -3.64
N GLU A 274 6.62 -11.22 -2.35
CA GLU A 274 6.62 -12.36 -1.44
C GLU A 274 5.57 -13.35 -1.97
N GLN A 275 6.02 -14.54 -2.38
CA GLN A 275 5.20 -15.74 -2.53
C GLN A 275 4.40 -15.96 -3.84
N ARG A 276 4.73 -15.33 -4.98
CA ARG A 276 4.18 -15.80 -6.28
C ARG A 276 5.11 -16.83 -6.93
N PRO A 277 4.73 -18.11 -7.04
CA PRO A 277 5.48 -19.07 -7.84
C PRO A 277 5.28 -18.79 -9.33
N TYR A 278 6.40 -18.71 -10.07
CA TYR A 278 6.42 -18.69 -11.54
C TYR A 278 6.95 -20.03 -12.04
N ASP A 279 6.52 -20.47 -13.21
CA ASP A 279 6.97 -21.75 -13.79
C ASP A 279 8.48 -21.76 -14.02
N VAL A 280 9.02 -20.64 -14.49
CA VAL A 280 10.46 -20.43 -14.69
C VAL A 280 10.85 -19.04 -14.20
N THR A 281 11.99 -18.94 -13.51
CA THR A 281 12.57 -17.66 -13.10
C THR A 281 14.03 -17.58 -13.55
N PHE A 282 14.38 -16.49 -14.23
CA PHE A 282 15.75 -16.15 -14.61
C PHE A 282 16.26 -15.02 -13.73
N LYS A 283 17.50 -15.13 -13.25
CA LYS A 283 18.18 -14.09 -12.47
C LYS A 283 19.31 -13.48 -13.30
N LEU A 284 19.16 -12.20 -13.64
CA LEU A 284 20.14 -11.44 -14.41
C LEU A 284 20.99 -10.60 -13.45
N LEU A 285 22.22 -11.06 -13.23
CA LEU A 285 23.21 -10.39 -12.37
C LEU A 285 23.70 -9.07 -13.00
N PRO A 286 24.16 -8.10 -12.18
CA PRO A 286 24.69 -6.78 -12.58
C PRO A 286 25.60 -6.76 -13.81
#